data_AF-A0A0B8PNU9-F1
#
_entry.id   AF-A0A0B8PNU9-F1
#
_cell.length_a   1.000
_cell.length_b   1.000
_cell.length_c   1.000
_cell.angle_alpha   90.00
_cell.angle_beta   90.00
_cell.angle_gamma   90.00
#
_symmetry.space_group_name_H-M   'P 1'
#
loop_
_entity.id
_entity.type
_entity.pdbx_description
1 polymer ?
#
loop_
_entity_poly.entity_id
_entity_poly.type
_entity_poly.pdbx_seq_one_letter_code
_entity_poly.pdbx_strand_id
1 'polypeptide(L)'
;MDAEYAKHVVVMTEQLVEYPHAPASIAQDQVDSVVVAERVGDPSKIGGGATRMTTNPRELLIARKAADVIEHSGYFEDGFSIQTGSGGASLAVTRFLESKMVRNDITASFGLGGITATMVDLHEKGLIKKLMDVQSFDAHAADSLGRNPNHIEISANQYANLLVRAQLWISWT
;
A
#
# COMPACT_ATOMS: atom_id res chain seq x y z
N MET A 1 -12.61 -9.55 -5.64
CA MET A 1 -13.64 -8.77 -6.36
C MET A 1 -13.83 -9.34 -7.76
N ASP A 2 -12.98 -9.07 -8.75
CA ASP A 2 -13.21 -9.58 -10.11
C ASP A 2 -13.19 -11.12 -10.17
N ALA A 3 -12.14 -11.76 -9.66
CA ALA A 3 -12.06 -13.22 -9.60
C ALA A 3 -13.13 -13.88 -8.70
N GLU A 4 -13.78 -13.11 -7.82
CA GLU A 4 -14.75 -13.62 -6.86
C GLU A 4 -16.19 -13.52 -7.37
N TYR A 5 -16.51 -12.49 -8.15
CA TYR A 5 -17.88 -12.19 -8.59
C TYR A 5 -18.10 -12.43 -10.09
N ALA A 6 -17.04 -12.62 -10.89
CA ALA A 6 -17.20 -12.93 -12.31
C ALA A 6 -17.82 -14.33 -12.51
N LYS A 7 -18.65 -14.45 -13.55
CA LYS A 7 -19.22 -15.76 -13.95
C LYS A 7 -18.17 -16.70 -14.56
N HIS A 8 -17.10 -16.12 -15.08
CA HIS A 8 -16.02 -16.83 -15.74
C HIS A 8 -14.73 -16.02 -15.63
N VAL A 9 -13.64 -16.64 -15.19
CA VAL A 9 -12.36 -16.00 -14.88
C VAL A 9 -11.26 -16.60 -15.75
N VAL A 10 -10.65 -15.75 -16.57
CA VAL A 10 -9.50 -16.09 -17.40
C VAL A 10 -8.28 -15.36 -16.87
N VAL A 11 -7.26 -16.10 -16.43
CA VAL A 11 -5.96 -15.53 -16.04
C VAL A 11 -5.04 -15.49 -17.24
N MET A 12 -4.53 -14.29 -17.56
CA MET A 12 -3.46 -14.10 -18.54
C MET A 12 -2.12 -13.99 -17.81
N THR A 13 -1.16 -14.84 -18.14
CA THR A 13 0.17 -14.87 -17.48
C THR A 13 1.31 -14.85 -18.50
N GLU A 14 2.45 -14.25 -18.14
CA GLU A 14 3.69 -14.34 -18.91
C GLU A 14 4.47 -15.63 -18.62
N GLN A 15 4.21 -16.27 -17.47
CA GLN A 15 4.96 -17.41 -16.99
C GLN A 15 4.05 -18.47 -16.34
N LEU A 16 4.28 -19.73 -16.69
CA LEU A 16 3.77 -20.87 -15.94
C LEU A 16 4.80 -21.32 -14.90
N VAL A 17 4.32 -21.67 -13.73
CA VAL A 17 5.11 -22.15 -12.59
C VAL A 17 4.63 -23.54 -12.17
N GLU A 18 5.46 -24.27 -11.42
CA GLU A 18 5.09 -25.58 -10.92
C GLU A 18 3.96 -25.49 -9.89
N TYR A 19 3.08 -26.48 -9.91
CA TYR A 19 1.98 -26.58 -8.96
C TYR A 19 2.46 -27.27 -7.66
N PRO A 20 2.10 -26.78 -6.47
CA PRO A 20 1.24 -25.61 -6.22
C PRO A 20 2.02 -24.27 -6.16
N HIS A 21 1.43 -23.21 -6.74
CA HIS A 21 1.93 -21.85 -6.59
C HIS A 21 1.49 -21.26 -5.24
N ALA A 22 2.43 -20.65 -4.51
CA ALA A 22 2.17 -19.95 -3.26
C ALA A 22 3.11 -18.74 -3.11
N PRO A 23 2.62 -17.59 -2.59
CA PRO A 23 1.23 -17.32 -2.19
C PRO A 23 0.26 -17.23 -3.39
N ALA A 24 -1.03 -17.50 -3.14
CA ALA A 24 -2.07 -17.49 -4.17
C ALA A 24 -3.02 -16.29 -3.99
N SER A 25 -2.67 -15.14 -4.56
CA SER A 25 -3.52 -13.92 -4.56
C SER A 25 -4.84 -14.13 -5.30
N ILE A 26 -4.83 -14.96 -6.34
CA ILE A 26 -6.02 -15.52 -6.99
C ILE A 26 -5.94 -17.03 -6.84
N ALA A 27 -6.91 -17.62 -6.16
CA ALA A 27 -6.91 -19.04 -5.83
C ALA A 27 -7.42 -19.91 -6.99
N GLN A 28 -7.02 -21.18 -7.01
CA GLN A 28 -7.34 -22.11 -8.11
C GLN A 28 -8.85 -22.35 -8.30
N ASP A 29 -9.65 -22.22 -7.25
CA ASP A 29 -11.10 -22.38 -7.25
C ASP A 29 -11.83 -21.14 -7.77
N GLN A 30 -11.10 -20.07 -8.06
CA GLN A 30 -11.61 -18.84 -8.67
C GLN A 30 -11.29 -18.74 -10.16
N VAL A 31 -10.55 -19.70 -10.74
CA VAL A 31 -10.03 -19.60 -12.11
C VAL A 31 -10.60 -20.70 -13.00
N ASP A 32 -11.23 -20.32 -14.11
CA ASP A 32 -11.75 -21.27 -15.09
C ASP A 32 -10.75 -21.62 -16.19
N SER A 33 -9.86 -20.69 -16.55
CA SER A 33 -8.90 -20.87 -17.65
C SER A 33 -7.65 -20.02 -17.48
N VAL A 34 -6.51 -20.54 -17.99
CA VAL A 34 -5.22 -19.85 -17.99
C VAL A 34 -4.71 -19.74 -19.42
N VAL A 35 -4.29 -18.54 -19.81
CA VAL A 35 -3.72 -18.24 -21.13
C VAL A 35 -2.32 -17.66 -20.96
N VAL A 36 -1.34 -18.21 -21.66
CA VAL A 36 0.01 -17.67 -21.70
C VAL A 36 0.10 -16.59 -22.77
N ALA A 37 0.55 -15.40 -22.39
CA ALA A 37 0.79 -14.27 -23.29
C ALA A 37 2.28 -13.91 -23.28
N GLU A 38 2.77 -13.28 -24.36
CA GLU A 38 4.16 -12.82 -24.42
C GLU A 38 4.45 -11.74 -23.37
N ARG A 39 3.46 -10.87 -23.13
CA ARG A 39 3.58 -9.76 -22.19
C ARG A 39 2.21 -9.29 -21.70
N VAL A 40 2.04 -9.15 -20.38
CA VAL A 40 0.84 -8.60 -19.72
C VAL A 40 1.03 -7.13 -19.32
N GLY A 41 2.27 -6.65 -19.21
CA GLY A 41 2.56 -5.26 -18.83
C GLY A 41 3.96 -4.77 -19.21
N ASP A 42 4.29 -3.54 -18.85
CA ASP A 42 5.63 -2.97 -19.04
C ASP A 42 6.28 -2.74 -17.66
N PRO A 43 7.12 -3.66 -17.17
CA PRO A 43 7.70 -3.55 -15.82
C PRO A 43 8.57 -2.31 -15.67
N SER A 44 9.16 -1.80 -16.76
CA SER A 44 9.98 -0.58 -16.73
C SER A 44 9.21 0.69 -16.41
N LYS A 45 7.87 0.65 -16.49
CA LYS A 45 6.98 1.77 -16.19
C LYS A 45 6.38 1.73 -14.78
N ILE A 46 6.62 0.67 -14.02
CA ILE A 46 6.15 0.54 -12.64
C ILE A 46 6.86 1.60 -11.78
N GLY A 47 6.10 2.41 -11.04
CA GLY A 47 6.66 3.51 -10.25
C GLY A 47 7.15 4.72 -11.07
N GLY A 48 6.68 4.90 -12.30
CA GLY A 48 7.06 6.04 -13.13
C GLY A 48 6.57 7.39 -12.60
N GLY A 49 7.49 8.35 -12.43
CA GLY A 49 7.25 9.81 -12.35
C GLY A 49 6.48 10.34 -11.13
N ALA A 50 5.23 9.91 -10.95
CA ALA A 50 4.32 10.43 -9.93
C ALA A 50 4.70 10.01 -8.50
N THR A 51 5.31 8.84 -8.34
CA THR A 51 5.77 8.28 -7.06
C THR A 51 7.11 8.83 -6.59
N ARG A 52 7.73 9.72 -7.35
CA ARG A 52 8.99 10.37 -6.95
C ARG A 52 8.71 11.44 -5.90
N MET A 53 9.55 11.46 -4.86
CA MET A 53 9.54 12.54 -3.88
C MET A 53 9.71 13.90 -4.56
N THR A 54 8.79 14.82 -4.28
CA THR A 54 8.80 16.15 -4.87
C THR A 54 9.97 17.00 -4.37
N THR A 55 10.54 17.80 -5.27
CA THR A 55 11.50 18.87 -4.94
C THR A 55 10.85 20.26 -5.03
N ASN A 56 9.57 20.34 -5.38
CA ASN A 56 8.85 21.60 -5.51
C ASN A 56 8.66 22.24 -4.12
N PRO A 57 9.22 23.44 -3.87
CA PRO A 57 9.14 24.07 -2.55
C PRO A 57 7.70 24.35 -2.11
N ARG A 58 6.77 24.57 -3.05
CA ARG A 58 5.34 24.75 -2.73
C ARG A 58 4.72 23.48 -2.18
N GLU A 59 4.98 22.33 -2.81
CA GLU A 59 4.47 21.05 -2.36
C GLU A 59 5.10 20.62 -1.03
N LEU A 60 6.39 20.89 -0.85
CA LEU A 60 7.08 20.65 0.43
C LEU A 60 6.52 21.54 1.56
N LEU A 61 6.13 22.78 1.26
CA LEU A 61 5.46 23.64 2.24
C LEU A 61 4.08 23.08 2.62
N ILE A 62 3.29 22.64 1.64
CA ILE A 62 1.99 22.02 1.87
C ILE A 62 2.14 20.74 2.71
N ALA A 63 3.08 19.86 2.34
CA ALA A 63 3.38 18.63 3.04
C ALA A 63 3.78 18.88 4.51
N ARG A 64 4.63 19.89 4.76
CA ARG A 64 5.00 20.29 6.13
C ARG A 64 3.78 20.75 6.92
N LYS A 65 2.95 21.60 6.35
CA LYS A 65 1.72 22.10 7.01
C LYS A 65 0.72 20.97 7.27
N ALA A 66 0.57 20.02 6.34
CA ALA A 66 -0.26 18.83 6.55
C ALA A 66 0.25 17.98 7.71
N ALA A 67 1.57 17.78 7.81
CA ALA A 67 2.17 17.06 8.94
C ALA A 67 2.00 17.81 10.28
N ASP A 68 2.04 19.15 10.29
CA ASP A 68 1.74 19.96 11.49
C ASP A 68 0.27 19.79 11.92
N VAL A 69 -0.66 19.75 10.96
CA VAL A 69 -2.08 19.50 11.25
C VAL A 69 -2.27 18.10 11.84
N ILE A 70 -1.62 17.08 11.29
CA ILE A 70 -1.70 15.71 11.81
C ILE A 70 -1.19 15.68 13.26
N GLU A 71 -0.01 16.23 13.53
CA GLU A 71 0.58 16.27 14.89
C GLU A 71 -0.33 16.92 15.93
N HIS A 72 -1.05 17.97 15.54
CA HIS A 72 -1.93 18.72 16.44
C HIS A 72 -3.41 18.34 16.31
N SER A 73 -3.74 17.26 15.60
CA SER A 73 -5.12 16.84 15.35
C SER A 73 -5.80 16.20 16.57
N GLY A 74 -5.02 15.75 17.54
CA GLY A 74 -5.47 14.89 18.64
C GLY A 74 -5.45 13.39 18.32
N TYR A 75 -5.09 12.99 17.09
CA TYR A 75 -4.98 11.58 16.66
C TYR A 75 -3.54 11.11 16.44
N PHE A 76 -2.55 11.98 16.64
CA PHE A 76 -1.13 11.64 16.49
C PHE A 76 -0.56 11.08 17.80
N GLU A 77 -0.99 9.87 18.12
CA GLU A 77 -0.62 9.11 19.32
C GLU A 77 -0.01 7.75 18.94
N ASP A 78 0.66 7.08 19.88
CA ASP A 78 1.22 5.74 19.59
C ASP A 78 0.11 4.77 19.21
N GLY A 79 0.31 4.07 18.09
CA GLY A 79 -0.66 3.15 17.52
C GLY A 79 -1.59 3.75 16.47
N PHE A 80 -1.46 5.02 16.10
CA PHE A 80 -2.30 5.62 15.04
C PHE A 80 -2.18 4.86 13.70
N SER A 81 -3.19 4.97 12.86
CA SER A 81 -3.19 4.44 11.49
C SER A 81 -3.02 5.55 10.47
N ILE A 82 -2.45 5.23 9.30
CA ILE A 82 -2.18 6.24 8.28
C ILE A 82 -2.34 5.74 6.84
N GLN A 83 -2.86 6.61 5.99
CA GLN A 83 -2.82 6.49 4.54
C GLN A 83 -2.33 7.81 3.94
N THR A 84 -1.31 7.74 3.07
CA THR A 84 -0.76 8.90 2.37
C THR A 84 -1.00 8.78 0.86
N GLY A 85 -0.80 9.87 0.12
CA GLY A 85 -0.91 9.83 -1.33
C GLY A 85 0.33 9.24 -2.00
N SER A 86 0.20 8.89 -3.28
CA SER A 86 1.27 8.32 -4.08
C SER A 86 2.08 9.35 -4.89
N GLY A 87 1.87 10.65 -4.68
CA GLY A 87 2.68 11.70 -5.32
C GLY A 87 2.56 13.08 -4.70
N GLY A 88 3.45 14.00 -5.10
CA GLY A 88 3.44 15.41 -4.71
C GLY A 88 3.48 15.63 -3.19
N ALA A 89 2.69 16.59 -2.70
CA ALA A 89 2.64 16.93 -1.27
C ALA A 89 2.07 15.80 -0.38
N SER A 90 1.11 15.02 -0.90
CA SER A 90 0.48 13.94 -0.14
C SER A 90 1.38 12.72 0.02
N LEU A 91 2.38 12.52 -0.85
CA LEU A 91 3.48 11.59 -0.63
C LEU A 91 4.53 12.20 0.31
N ALA A 92 4.91 13.46 0.08
CA ALA A 92 5.99 14.13 0.82
C ALA A 92 5.69 14.37 2.30
N VAL A 93 4.42 14.30 2.71
CA VAL A 93 4.02 14.39 4.12
C VAL A 93 4.72 13.34 4.99
N THR A 94 4.97 12.14 4.45
CA THR A 94 5.64 11.02 5.13
C THR A 94 6.99 11.41 5.71
N ARG A 95 7.80 12.18 4.96
CA ARG A 95 9.11 12.67 5.41
C ARG A 95 9.03 13.53 6.67
N PHE A 96 7.99 14.36 6.78
CA PHE A 96 7.81 15.23 7.94
C PHE A 96 7.20 14.48 9.12
N LEU A 97 6.32 13.50 8.85
CA LEU A 97 5.77 12.62 9.86
C LEU A 97 6.85 11.76 10.50
N GLU A 98 7.79 11.19 9.72
CA GLU A 98 8.93 10.44 10.23
C GLU A 98 9.66 11.19 11.36
N SER A 99 10.03 12.45 11.09
CA SER A 99 10.76 13.28 12.05
C SER A 99 9.95 13.58 13.31
N LYS A 100 8.61 13.65 13.19
CA LYS A 100 7.70 13.88 14.32
C LYS A 100 7.45 12.60 15.12
N MET A 101 7.33 11.46 14.46
CA MET A 101 7.19 10.14 15.08
C MET A 101 8.41 9.83 15.94
N VAL A 102 9.61 9.97 15.38
CA VAL A 102 10.88 9.78 16.10
C VAL A 102 11.01 10.73 17.29
N ARG A 103 10.59 11.99 17.14
CA ARG A 103 10.67 12.99 18.23
C ARG A 103 9.74 12.67 19.39
N ASN A 104 8.54 12.19 19.10
CA ASN A 104 7.52 11.90 20.10
C ASN A 104 7.59 10.45 20.62
N ASP A 105 8.53 9.65 20.12
CA ASP A 105 8.68 8.22 20.43
C ASP A 105 7.37 7.44 20.19
N ILE A 106 6.73 7.70 19.05
CA ILE A 106 5.48 7.04 18.65
C ILE A 106 5.64 6.28 17.33
N THR A 107 4.83 5.24 17.18
CA THR A 107 4.79 4.38 16.00
C THR A 107 3.36 4.22 15.49
N ALA A 108 3.18 4.10 14.18
CA ALA A 108 1.88 3.78 13.60
C ALA A 108 1.61 2.27 13.72
N SER A 109 0.36 1.90 14.00
CA SER A 109 -0.06 0.49 14.01
C SER A 109 -0.05 -0.10 12.61
N PHE A 110 -0.54 0.64 11.61
CA PHE A 110 -0.45 0.23 10.22
C PHE A 110 -0.54 1.40 9.22
N GLY A 111 0.04 1.17 8.05
CA GLY A 111 -0.16 1.96 6.84
C GLY A 111 -1.17 1.25 5.92
N LEU A 112 -2.06 2.00 5.27
CA LEU A 112 -3.13 1.46 4.41
C LEU A 112 -3.11 2.10 3.03
N GLY A 113 -3.56 1.34 2.03
CA GLY A 113 -3.94 1.86 0.72
C GLY A 113 -3.04 1.30 -0.36
N GLY A 114 -2.72 2.12 -1.36
CA GLY A 114 -1.70 1.74 -2.30
C GLY A 114 -0.32 2.13 -1.76
N ILE A 115 0.53 1.13 -1.56
CA ILE A 115 1.81 1.31 -0.87
C ILE A 115 2.88 1.81 -1.83
N THR A 116 3.69 2.76 -1.33
CA THR A 116 4.86 3.31 -2.01
C THR A 116 6.14 2.95 -1.28
N ALA A 117 7.29 3.10 -1.94
CA ALA A 117 8.62 2.93 -1.35
C ALA A 117 8.81 3.72 -0.05
N THR A 118 8.21 4.92 0.08
CA THR A 118 8.32 5.72 1.30
C THR A 118 7.57 5.11 2.48
N MET A 119 6.42 4.45 2.24
CA MET A 119 5.70 3.73 3.30
C MET A 119 6.46 2.46 3.71
N VAL A 120 7.08 1.78 2.75
CA VAL A 120 7.97 0.65 3.02
C VAL A 120 9.16 1.08 3.88
N ASP A 121 9.82 2.19 3.54
CA ASP A 121 10.95 2.72 4.31
C ASP A 121 10.57 3.01 5.77
N LEU A 122 9.40 3.60 6.02
CA LEU A 122 8.90 3.79 7.39
C LEU A 122 8.59 2.47 8.10
N HIS A 123 8.09 1.47 7.37
CA HIS A 123 7.84 0.14 7.91
C HIS A 123 9.14 -0.57 8.31
N GLU A 124 10.15 -0.56 7.43
CA GLU A 124 11.44 -1.20 7.68
C GLU A 124 12.24 -0.49 8.80
N LYS A 125 12.01 0.82 9.00
CA LYS A 125 12.50 1.58 10.16
C LYS A 125 11.76 1.28 11.47
N GLY A 126 10.72 0.47 11.44
CA GLY A 126 9.89 0.14 12.61
C GLY A 126 8.93 1.26 13.04
N LEU A 127 8.79 2.32 12.23
CA LEU A 127 7.88 3.43 12.50
C LEU A 127 6.44 3.09 12.13
N ILE A 128 6.22 2.16 11.20
CA ILE A 128 4.92 1.59 10.88
C ILE A 128 4.98 0.07 11.14
N LYS A 129 4.10 -0.48 11.97
CA LYS A 129 4.20 -1.90 12.34
C LYS A 129 3.72 -2.86 11.25
N LYS A 130 2.71 -2.48 10.45
CA LYS A 130 2.15 -3.28 9.35
C LYS A 130 1.79 -2.44 8.15
N LEU A 131 1.81 -3.01 6.96
CA LEU A 131 1.29 -2.40 5.74
C LEU A 131 0.15 -3.25 5.20
N MET A 132 -0.96 -2.60 4.88
CA MET A 132 -2.16 -3.21 4.30
C MET A 132 -2.28 -2.72 2.85
N ASP A 133 -1.84 -3.54 1.90
CA ASP A 133 -1.64 -3.14 0.51
C ASP A 133 -2.78 -3.63 -0.40
N VAL A 134 -3.52 -2.69 -0.96
CA VAL A 134 -4.53 -2.95 -2.00
C VAL A 134 -3.95 -2.78 -3.41
N GLN A 135 -2.81 -2.10 -3.53
CA GLN A 135 -2.13 -1.79 -4.79
C GLN A 135 -0.70 -1.27 -4.55
N SER A 136 0.31 -2.05 -4.90
CA SER A 136 1.70 -1.55 -4.89
C SER A 136 1.92 -0.53 -6.02
N PHE A 137 2.31 0.70 -5.70
CA PHE A 137 2.49 1.79 -6.68
C PHE A 137 3.87 1.80 -7.37
N ASP A 138 4.86 1.14 -6.78
CA ASP A 138 6.21 1.04 -7.33
C ASP A 138 6.84 -0.33 -7.07
N ALA A 139 7.94 -0.61 -7.77
CA ALA A 139 8.60 -1.90 -7.72
C ALA A 139 9.14 -2.23 -6.32
N HIS A 140 9.49 -1.22 -5.52
CA HIS A 140 9.97 -1.43 -4.16
C HIS A 140 8.83 -1.86 -3.23
N ALA A 141 7.64 -1.29 -3.38
CA ALA A 141 6.43 -1.75 -2.69
C ALA A 141 6.06 -3.18 -3.09
N ALA A 142 6.07 -3.50 -4.38
CA ALA A 142 5.76 -4.85 -4.87
C ALA A 142 6.76 -5.91 -4.36
N ASP A 143 8.06 -5.59 -4.39
CA ASP A 143 9.12 -6.45 -3.86
C ASP A 143 9.03 -6.61 -2.33
N SER A 144 8.69 -5.52 -1.62
CA SER A 144 8.43 -5.54 -0.18
C SER A 144 7.28 -6.47 0.18
N LEU A 145 6.18 -6.47 -0.59
CA LEU A 145 5.04 -7.37 -0.36
C LEU A 145 5.45 -8.85 -0.44
N GLY A 146 6.39 -9.19 -1.32
CA GLY A 146 6.92 -10.55 -1.45
C GLY A 146 7.89 -10.98 -0.33
N ARG A 147 8.48 -10.03 0.41
CA ARG A 147 9.57 -10.32 1.37
C ARG A 147 9.23 -9.99 2.83
N ASN A 148 8.41 -8.97 3.08
CA ASN A 148 8.11 -8.48 4.42
C ASN A 148 6.81 -9.13 4.94
N PRO A 149 6.85 -9.96 6.00
CA PRO A 149 5.66 -10.71 6.45
C PRO A 149 4.57 -9.82 7.06
N ASN A 150 4.91 -8.58 7.45
CA ASN A 150 3.96 -7.59 7.95
C ASN A 150 3.49 -6.61 6.85
N HIS A 151 3.89 -6.85 5.60
CA HIS A 151 3.31 -6.23 4.42
C HIS A 151 2.30 -7.22 3.83
N ILE A 152 1.02 -6.88 3.94
CA ILE A 152 -0.09 -7.82 3.78
C ILE A 152 -0.94 -7.36 2.61
N GLU A 153 -1.12 -8.24 1.63
CA GLU A 153 -2.05 -8.04 0.52
C GLU A 153 -3.49 -8.06 1.03
N ILE A 154 -4.30 -7.10 0.57
CA ILE A 154 -5.75 -7.07 0.81
C ILE A 154 -6.53 -6.80 -0.47
N SER A 155 -7.73 -7.37 -0.53
CA SER A 155 -8.67 -7.08 -1.61
C SER A 155 -9.28 -5.69 -1.48
N ALA A 156 -9.74 -5.12 -2.60
CA ALA A 156 -10.54 -3.89 -2.62
C ALA A 156 -11.80 -3.98 -1.72
N ASN A 157 -12.33 -5.19 -1.54
CA ASN A 157 -13.46 -5.45 -0.65
C ASN A 157 -13.10 -5.25 0.83
N GLN A 158 -11.94 -5.74 1.27
CA GLN A 158 -11.40 -5.50 2.62
C GLN A 158 -10.89 -4.06 2.81
N TYR A 159 -10.57 -3.37 1.72
CA TYR A 159 -10.03 -2.02 1.75
C TYR A 159 -11.08 -0.93 1.95
N ALA A 160 -12.22 -0.98 1.25
CA ALA A 160 -13.16 0.15 1.25
C ALA A 160 -14.63 -0.21 0.99
N ASN A 161 -15.06 -1.47 1.15
CA ASN A 161 -16.47 -1.80 1.03
C ASN A 161 -17.25 -1.42 2.30
N LEU A 162 -18.17 -0.46 2.17
CA LEU A 162 -19.03 0.04 3.25
C LEU A 162 -19.93 -1.02 3.90
N LEU A 163 -20.17 -2.15 3.23
CA LEU A 163 -21.00 -3.24 3.74
C LEU A 163 -20.22 -4.26 4.58
N VAL A 164 -18.89 -4.17 4.60
CA VAL A 164 -18.04 -5.09 5.38
C VAL A 164 -18.02 -4.64 6.84
N ARG A 165 -18.56 -5.49 7.72
CA ARG A 165 -18.71 -5.21 9.17
C ARG A 165 -17.37 -4.93 9.90
N ALA A 166 -16.25 -5.45 9.38
CA ALA A 166 -14.92 -5.27 9.96
C ALA A 166 -14.22 -3.97 9.52
N GLN A 167 -14.72 -3.27 8.50
CA GLN A 167 -14.12 -2.01 8.01
C GLN A 167 -14.13 -0.91 9.10
N LEU A 168 -15.14 -0.94 9.98
CA LEU A 168 -15.26 -0.07 11.15
C LEU A 168 -14.17 -0.32 12.20
N TRP A 169 -13.52 -1.49 12.22
CA TRP A 169 -12.42 -1.77 13.14
C TRP A 169 -11.09 -1.19 12.64
N ILE A 170 -10.89 -1.13 11.31
CA ILE A 170 -9.67 -0.59 10.69
C ILE A 170 -9.68 0.95 10.70
N SER A 171 -10.86 1.59 10.70
CA SER A 171 -10.97 3.05 10.57
C SER A 171 -11.06 3.82 11.89
N TRP A 172 -11.20 3.14 13.04
CA TRP A 172 -11.49 3.76 14.34
C TRP A 172 -10.58 3.31 15.49
N THR A 173 -9.48 2.61 15.19
CA THR A 173 -8.39 2.29 16.14
C THR A 173 -7.10 2.92 15.66
#